data_AF-A0A834A2B1-F1
#
_entry.id   AF-A0A834A2B1-F1
#
_cell.length_a   1.000
_cell.length_b   1.000
_cell.length_c   1.000
_cell.angle_alpha   90.00
_cell.angle_beta   90.00
_cell.angle_gamma   90.00
#
_symmetry.space_group_name_H-M   'P 1'
#
loop_
_entity.id
_entity.type
_entity.pdbx_description
1 polymer ?
#
loop_
_entity_poly.entity_id
_entity_poly.type
_entity_poly.pdbx_seq_one_letter_code
_entity_poly.pdbx_strand_id
1 'polypeptide(L)'
;MSRPSRSASGSPARPATVLGTMEMGRRMDAPASAAAVRAFLERGHTELDTAFMYSDGQSESIVGGLGLGLGGGDCRVKIATKANPWDGKSLKPDSLRSQLETSLKRLQCPKVDLFYLHAPDHGTPVEDTLRACHQLHQEGKFVELGLSNYAAWEVAEICTLCKSNGWILPTVYQLLEGAPLRGHCPGGEGPAGCVWHQRPQHDLGRPAVDVPPLPAPGCPRGRGHPGHVQPGAAGAEPVGHGGGAPGARCRAGLRPGLAPGRP
;
A
#
# COMPACT_ATOMS: atom_id res chain seq x y z
N MET A 1 -36.47 25.65 25.38
CA MET A 1 -36.82 24.52 24.49
C MET A 1 -35.64 23.58 24.44
N SER A 2 -35.79 22.34 24.93
CA SER A 2 -34.68 21.38 25.02
C SER A 2 -34.50 20.65 23.69
N ARG A 3 -33.26 20.51 23.20
CA ARG A 3 -32.95 19.66 22.04
C ARG A 3 -33.23 18.18 22.38
N PRO A 4 -33.87 17.40 21.50
CA PRO A 4 -34.01 15.97 21.71
C PRO A 4 -32.66 15.26 21.55
N SER A 5 -32.32 14.39 22.49
CA SER A 5 -31.16 13.50 22.39
C SER A 5 -31.43 12.43 21.32
N ARG A 6 -30.60 12.35 20.29
CA ARG A 6 -30.61 11.21 19.37
C ARG A 6 -29.98 10.01 20.08
N SER A 7 -30.79 9.02 20.44
CA SER A 7 -30.30 7.72 20.88
C SER A 7 -29.69 6.97 19.69
N ALA A 8 -28.37 6.88 19.64
CA ALA A 8 -27.66 6.06 18.65
C ALA A 8 -27.75 4.57 19.03
N SER A 9 -28.94 3.99 18.90
CA SER A 9 -29.20 2.57 19.18
C SER A 9 -29.07 1.74 17.91
N GLY A 10 -27.82 1.53 17.49
CA GLY A 10 -27.46 0.53 16.47
C GLY A 10 -26.11 -0.06 16.85
N SER A 11 -26.03 -1.38 17.01
CA SER A 11 -24.73 -2.05 17.16
C SER A 11 -23.87 -1.73 15.94
N PRO A 12 -22.57 -1.40 16.10
CA PRO A 12 -21.72 -1.09 14.97
C PRO A 12 -21.69 -2.29 14.02
N ALA A 13 -22.00 -2.05 12.74
CA ALA A 13 -21.90 -3.08 11.72
C ALA A 13 -20.48 -3.65 11.71
N ARG A 14 -20.36 -4.98 11.65
CA ARG A 14 -19.03 -5.62 11.58
C ARG A 14 -18.31 -5.15 10.29
N PRO A 15 -17.00 -4.91 10.33
CA PRO A 15 -16.23 -4.60 9.12
C PRO A 15 -16.44 -5.65 8.04
N ALA A 16 -16.62 -5.20 6.79
CA ALA A 16 -16.79 -6.10 5.65
C ALA A 16 -15.45 -6.74 5.26
N THR A 17 -15.45 -8.08 5.15
CA THR A 17 -14.29 -8.87 4.74
C THR A 17 -14.06 -8.77 3.23
N VAL A 18 -12.79 -8.62 2.83
CA VAL A 18 -12.33 -8.62 1.42
C VAL A 18 -11.40 -9.83 1.23
N LEU A 19 -11.52 -10.56 0.14
CA LEU A 19 -10.59 -11.65 -0.19
C LEU A 19 -9.40 -11.09 -0.96
N GLY A 20 -8.23 -11.03 -0.31
CA GLY A 20 -6.96 -10.77 -0.96
C GLY A 20 -6.55 -11.96 -1.85
N THR A 21 -6.14 -11.66 -3.08
CA THR A 21 -5.84 -12.67 -4.12
C THR A 21 -4.34 -12.75 -4.47
N MET A 22 -3.47 -12.17 -3.64
CA MET A 22 -2.02 -12.05 -3.89
C MET A 22 -1.32 -13.39 -4.14
N GLU A 23 -1.76 -14.46 -3.48
CA GLU A 23 -1.14 -15.80 -3.61
C GLU A 23 -1.76 -16.68 -4.71
N MET A 24 -2.81 -16.19 -5.39
CA MET A 24 -3.40 -16.87 -6.55
C MET A 24 -2.45 -16.79 -7.74
N GLY A 25 -2.07 -17.94 -8.29
CA GLY A 25 -1.02 -18.07 -9.30
C GLY A 25 0.41 -18.09 -8.73
N ARG A 26 0.56 -18.12 -7.39
CA ARG A 26 1.85 -18.23 -6.69
C ARG A 26 1.89 -19.46 -5.78
N ARG A 27 1.46 -19.35 -4.52
CA ARG A 27 1.31 -20.51 -3.62
C ARG A 27 0.00 -21.28 -3.84
N MET A 28 -1.00 -20.65 -4.45
CA MET A 28 -2.28 -21.27 -4.79
C MET A 28 -2.38 -21.44 -6.30
N ASP A 29 -2.60 -22.67 -6.76
CA ASP A 29 -2.90 -22.95 -8.17
C ASP A 29 -4.33 -22.51 -8.54
N ALA A 30 -4.71 -22.64 -9.81
CA ALA A 30 -6.03 -22.22 -10.27
C ALA A 30 -7.19 -23.00 -9.58
N PRO A 31 -7.13 -24.35 -9.43
CA PRO A 31 -8.12 -25.10 -8.64
C PRO A 31 -8.27 -24.63 -7.18
N ALA A 32 -7.18 -24.43 -6.45
CA ALA A 32 -7.22 -23.97 -5.06
C ALA A 32 -7.73 -22.53 -4.96
N SER A 33 -7.35 -21.67 -5.91
CA SER A 33 -7.85 -20.29 -6.02
C SER A 33 -9.36 -20.26 -6.27
N ALA A 34 -9.87 -21.08 -7.20
CA ALA A 34 -11.30 -21.20 -7.47
C ALA A 34 -12.08 -21.72 -6.25
N ALA A 35 -11.54 -22.70 -5.52
CA ALA A 35 -12.13 -23.21 -4.29
C ALA A 35 -12.21 -22.14 -3.19
N ALA A 36 -11.14 -21.35 -3.01
CA ALA A 36 -11.10 -20.26 -2.03
C ALA A 36 -12.10 -19.14 -2.35
N VAL A 37 -12.17 -18.70 -3.61
CA VAL A 37 -13.16 -17.69 -4.06
C VAL A 37 -14.59 -18.22 -3.84
N ARG A 38 -14.88 -19.46 -4.22
CA ARG A 38 -16.20 -20.06 -3.99
C ARG A 38 -16.56 -20.07 -2.49
N ALA A 39 -15.66 -20.56 -1.65
CA ALA A 39 -15.87 -20.63 -0.20
C ALA A 39 -16.06 -19.25 0.46
N PHE A 40 -15.46 -18.20 -0.11
CA PHE A 40 -15.66 -16.82 0.33
C PHE A 40 -17.04 -16.26 -0.09
N LEU A 41 -17.46 -16.50 -1.33
CA LEU A 41 -18.78 -16.09 -1.83
C LEU A 41 -19.93 -16.86 -1.14
N GLU A 42 -19.75 -18.15 -0.85
CA GLU A 42 -20.70 -18.97 -0.08
C GLU A 42 -20.95 -18.45 1.35
N ARG A 43 -19.99 -17.72 1.92
CA ARG A 43 -20.14 -17.03 3.22
C ARG A 43 -20.87 -15.69 3.12
N GLY A 44 -21.33 -15.30 1.93
CA GLY A 44 -22.06 -14.07 1.67
C GLY A 44 -21.18 -12.82 1.49
N HIS A 45 -19.86 -12.98 1.43
CA HIS A 45 -18.94 -11.90 1.09
C HIS A 45 -18.91 -11.66 -0.42
N THR A 46 -18.51 -10.45 -0.85
CA THR A 46 -18.65 -10.01 -2.25
C THR A 46 -17.45 -9.27 -2.82
N GLU A 47 -16.43 -8.92 -2.02
CA GLU A 47 -15.32 -8.07 -2.46
C GLU A 47 -14.03 -8.88 -2.65
N LEU A 48 -13.45 -8.79 -3.85
CA LEU A 48 -12.17 -9.39 -4.22
C LEU A 48 -11.11 -8.30 -4.46
N ASP A 49 -9.91 -8.49 -3.93
CA ASP A 49 -8.77 -7.58 -4.10
C ASP A 49 -7.61 -8.28 -4.82
N THR A 50 -7.25 -7.76 -6.00
CA THR A 50 -6.09 -8.19 -6.79
C THR A 50 -5.19 -6.98 -7.12
N ALA A 51 -4.16 -7.15 -7.95
CA ALA A 51 -3.34 -6.08 -8.48
C ALA A 51 -2.65 -6.50 -9.78
N PHE A 52 -2.30 -5.54 -10.65
CA PHE A 52 -1.60 -5.76 -11.91
C PHE A 52 -0.36 -6.68 -11.78
N MET A 53 0.36 -6.54 -10.66
CA MET A 53 1.62 -7.24 -10.39
C MET A 53 1.47 -8.58 -9.66
N TYR A 54 0.29 -8.93 -9.13
CA TYR A 54 0.16 -10.13 -8.30
C TYR A 54 0.38 -11.39 -9.14
N SER A 55 1.39 -12.17 -8.74
CA SER A 55 1.84 -13.37 -9.46
C SER A 55 2.13 -13.10 -10.93
N ASP A 56 2.81 -11.98 -11.25
CA ASP A 56 3.09 -11.52 -12.62
C ASP A 56 1.83 -11.34 -13.51
N GLY A 57 0.68 -11.12 -12.87
CA GLY A 57 -0.63 -11.02 -13.53
C GLY A 57 -1.44 -12.32 -13.59
N GLN A 58 -0.90 -13.43 -13.07
CA GLN A 58 -1.65 -14.69 -12.97
C GLN A 58 -2.83 -14.57 -12.02
N SER A 59 -2.73 -13.76 -10.95
CA SER A 59 -3.85 -13.55 -10.02
C SER A 59 -5.08 -12.97 -10.74
N GLU A 60 -4.91 -11.88 -11.50
CA GLU A 60 -5.97 -11.29 -12.33
C GLU A 60 -6.52 -12.27 -13.38
N SER A 61 -5.63 -13.04 -14.01
CA SER A 61 -5.99 -13.99 -15.07
C SER A 61 -6.79 -15.19 -14.55
N ILE A 62 -6.43 -15.68 -13.35
CA ILE A 62 -7.16 -16.73 -12.64
C ILE A 62 -8.54 -16.21 -12.22
N VAL A 63 -8.61 -15.03 -11.60
CA VAL A 63 -9.87 -14.42 -11.12
C VAL A 63 -10.83 -14.14 -12.29
N GLY A 64 -10.34 -13.61 -13.42
CA GLY A 64 -11.14 -13.42 -14.63
C GLY A 64 -11.64 -14.74 -15.23
N GLY A 65 -10.78 -15.78 -15.21
CA GLY A 65 -11.11 -17.13 -15.67
C GLY A 65 -12.19 -17.86 -14.85
N LEU A 66 -12.61 -17.34 -13.69
CA LEU A 66 -13.66 -17.96 -12.86
C LEU A 66 -15.09 -17.76 -13.39
N GLY A 67 -15.29 -16.94 -14.43
CA GLY A 67 -16.61 -16.76 -15.06
C GLY A 67 -17.65 -16.03 -14.18
N LEU A 68 -17.20 -15.19 -13.24
CA LEU A 68 -18.07 -14.50 -12.27
C LEU A 68 -18.90 -13.34 -12.87
N GLY A 69 -18.71 -12.99 -14.14
CA GLY A 69 -19.38 -11.86 -14.80
C GLY A 69 -18.93 -10.48 -14.29
N LEU A 70 -17.66 -10.36 -13.86
CA LEU A 70 -17.09 -9.17 -13.24
C LEU A 70 -17.34 -7.89 -14.07
N GLY A 71 -17.67 -6.78 -13.39
CA GLY A 71 -17.98 -5.50 -14.03
C GLY A 71 -19.33 -5.43 -14.76
N GLY A 72 -20.08 -6.54 -14.85
CA GLY A 72 -21.45 -6.57 -15.37
C GLY A 72 -22.48 -5.97 -14.40
N GLY A 73 -23.57 -5.42 -14.93
CA GLY A 73 -24.56 -4.66 -14.15
C GLY A 73 -25.24 -5.45 -13.01
N ASP A 74 -25.50 -6.74 -13.23
CA ASP A 74 -26.12 -7.64 -12.24
C ASP A 74 -25.08 -8.41 -11.40
N CYS A 75 -23.78 -8.17 -11.59
CA CYS A 75 -22.74 -8.88 -10.87
C CYS A 75 -22.71 -8.44 -9.40
N ARG A 76 -22.91 -9.40 -8.50
CA ARG A 76 -22.82 -9.17 -7.04
C ARG A 76 -21.39 -9.14 -6.52
N VAL A 77 -20.42 -9.59 -7.32
CA VAL A 77 -19.00 -9.65 -6.94
C VAL A 77 -18.32 -8.36 -7.38
N LYS A 78 -17.81 -7.59 -6.41
CA LYS A 78 -16.99 -6.41 -6.66
C LYS A 78 -15.54 -6.80 -6.81
N ILE A 79 -14.87 -6.28 -7.83
CA ILE A 79 -13.44 -6.50 -8.08
C ILE A 79 -12.64 -5.20 -7.94
N ALA A 80 -11.56 -5.27 -7.16
CA ALA A 80 -10.57 -4.20 -7.06
C ALA A 80 -9.22 -4.64 -7.66
N THR A 81 -8.58 -3.76 -8.43
CA THR A 81 -7.18 -3.93 -8.89
C THR A 81 -6.36 -2.66 -8.69
N LYS A 82 -5.05 -2.73 -8.93
CA LYS A 82 -4.08 -1.68 -8.61
C LYS A 82 -3.01 -1.52 -9.67
N ALA A 83 -2.71 -0.27 -10.06
CA ALA A 83 -1.52 0.09 -10.83
C ALA A 83 -0.38 0.51 -9.90
N ASN A 84 0.87 0.24 -10.29
CA ASN A 84 2.06 0.41 -9.46
C ASN A 84 3.24 1.05 -10.22
N PRO A 85 4.20 1.67 -9.51
CA PRO A 85 5.41 2.25 -10.08
C PRO A 85 6.65 1.34 -10.00
N TRP A 86 6.47 0.02 -9.95
CA TRP A 86 7.58 -0.94 -9.81
C TRP A 86 7.87 -1.71 -11.10
N ASP A 87 9.04 -2.35 -11.15
CA ASP A 87 9.53 -3.17 -12.27
C ASP A 87 9.40 -2.46 -13.63
N GLY A 88 10.01 -1.28 -13.73
CA GLY A 88 10.04 -0.45 -14.94
C GLY A 88 8.76 0.31 -15.27
N LYS A 89 7.74 0.28 -14.39
CA LYS A 89 6.48 1.03 -14.55
C LYS A 89 6.53 2.36 -13.80
N SER A 90 5.50 3.16 -14.00
CA SER A 90 5.27 4.44 -13.31
C SER A 90 3.77 4.67 -13.17
N LEU A 91 3.39 5.74 -12.47
CA LEU A 91 2.01 6.24 -12.47
C LEU A 91 1.80 7.37 -13.49
N LYS A 92 2.73 7.56 -14.44
CA LYS A 92 2.54 8.42 -15.61
C LYS A 92 1.31 7.99 -16.42
N PRO A 93 0.60 8.92 -17.08
CA PRO A 93 -0.67 8.64 -17.76
C PRO A 93 -0.68 7.38 -18.64
N ASP A 94 0.33 7.22 -19.51
CA ASP A 94 0.40 6.09 -20.44
C ASP A 94 0.66 4.75 -19.73
N SER A 95 1.51 4.75 -18.70
CA SER A 95 1.83 3.54 -17.92
C SER A 95 0.64 3.12 -17.07
N LEU A 96 -0.07 4.08 -16.49
CA LEU A 96 -1.25 3.86 -15.67
C LEU A 96 -2.44 3.35 -16.51
N ARG A 97 -2.67 3.95 -17.69
CA ARG A 97 -3.63 3.45 -18.69
C ARG A 97 -3.29 2.03 -19.14
N SER A 98 -2.05 1.78 -19.54
CA SER A 98 -1.59 0.47 -20.01
C SER A 98 -1.76 -0.61 -18.95
N GLN A 99 -1.47 -0.30 -17.68
CA GLN A 99 -1.72 -1.20 -16.56
C GLN A 99 -3.21 -1.52 -16.43
N LEU A 100 -4.09 -0.53 -16.31
CA LEU A 100 -5.53 -0.76 -16.15
C LEU A 100 -6.14 -1.52 -17.34
N GLU A 101 -5.83 -1.13 -18.58
CA GLU A 101 -6.36 -1.81 -19.77
C GLU A 101 -5.87 -3.26 -19.92
N THR A 102 -4.69 -3.58 -19.37
CA THR A 102 -4.18 -4.95 -19.29
C THR A 102 -4.87 -5.74 -18.18
N SER A 103 -5.07 -5.13 -17.00
CA SER A 103 -5.84 -5.71 -15.90
C SER A 103 -7.27 -6.07 -16.33
N LEU A 104 -7.96 -5.17 -17.02
CA LEU A 104 -9.31 -5.42 -17.56
C LEU A 104 -9.36 -6.62 -18.52
N LYS A 105 -8.35 -6.76 -19.41
CA LYS A 105 -8.23 -7.91 -20.31
C LYS A 105 -8.03 -9.23 -19.55
N ARG A 106 -7.16 -9.25 -18.53
CA ARG A 106 -6.91 -10.44 -17.68
C ARG A 106 -8.12 -10.83 -16.84
N LEU A 107 -8.79 -9.84 -16.24
CA LEU A 107 -10.02 -9.99 -15.47
C LEU A 107 -11.25 -10.29 -16.34
N GLN A 108 -11.13 -10.20 -17.67
CA GLN A 108 -12.20 -10.41 -18.65
C GLN A 108 -13.44 -9.55 -18.37
N CYS A 109 -13.22 -8.32 -17.91
CA CYS A 109 -14.28 -7.38 -17.52
C CYS A 109 -14.17 -6.03 -18.26
N PRO A 110 -15.29 -5.32 -18.49
CA PRO A 110 -15.27 -4.01 -19.14
C PRO A 110 -14.78 -2.90 -18.20
N LYS A 111 -14.92 -3.10 -16.88
CA LYS A 111 -14.55 -2.17 -15.82
C LYS A 111 -14.29 -2.89 -14.50
N VAL A 112 -13.57 -2.25 -13.59
CA VAL A 112 -13.46 -2.67 -12.18
C VAL A 112 -14.30 -1.79 -11.26
N ASP A 113 -14.71 -2.31 -10.10
CA ASP A 113 -15.45 -1.53 -9.12
C ASP A 113 -14.53 -0.51 -8.42
N LEU A 114 -13.27 -0.88 -8.20
CA LEU A 114 -12.30 -0.05 -7.49
C LEU A 114 -10.92 -0.16 -8.13
N PHE A 115 -10.32 0.98 -8.45
CA PHE A 115 -8.97 1.06 -8.99
C PHE A 115 -8.06 1.81 -8.00
N TYR A 116 -7.00 1.14 -7.52
CA TYR A 116 -6.04 1.73 -6.61
C TYR A 116 -4.78 2.26 -7.32
N LEU A 117 -4.26 3.37 -6.82
CA LEU A 117 -2.82 3.64 -6.87
C LEU A 117 -2.14 2.82 -5.76
N HIS A 118 -1.32 1.83 -6.13
CA HIS A 118 -0.80 0.80 -5.22
C HIS A 118 0.26 1.34 -4.23
N ALA A 119 1.00 2.38 -4.65
CA ALA A 119 1.99 3.10 -3.85
C ALA A 119 2.31 4.46 -4.52
N PRO A 120 2.86 5.44 -3.79
CA PRO A 120 3.35 6.69 -4.36
C PRO A 120 4.38 6.49 -5.47
N ASP A 121 4.30 7.31 -6.52
CA ASP A 121 5.33 7.49 -7.54
C ASP A 121 5.93 8.88 -7.43
N HIS A 122 6.96 9.04 -6.59
CA HIS A 122 7.64 10.32 -6.41
C HIS A 122 8.44 10.78 -7.65
N GLY A 123 8.51 9.97 -8.71
CA GLY A 123 9.08 10.34 -10.01
C GLY A 123 8.08 10.95 -11.00
N THR A 124 6.79 11.01 -10.64
CA THR A 124 5.70 11.53 -11.47
C THR A 124 4.92 12.62 -10.70
N PRO A 125 4.68 13.80 -11.28
CA PRO A 125 3.81 14.80 -10.66
C PRO A 125 2.42 14.23 -10.38
N VAL A 126 1.96 14.31 -9.12
CA VAL A 126 0.71 13.64 -8.72
C VAL A 126 -0.51 14.14 -9.49
N GLU A 127 -0.53 15.41 -9.91
CA GLU A 127 -1.59 15.97 -10.76
C GLU A 127 -1.72 15.25 -12.12
N ASP A 128 -0.62 14.80 -12.72
CA ASP A 128 -0.66 14.06 -13.99
C ASP A 128 -1.30 12.67 -13.79
N THR A 129 -0.94 12.01 -12.70
CA THR A 129 -1.53 10.73 -12.26
C THR A 129 -3.03 10.88 -12.00
N LEU A 130 -3.45 11.91 -11.26
CA LEU A 130 -4.86 12.14 -10.90
C LEU A 130 -5.70 12.55 -12.12
N ARG A 131 -5.16 13.38 -13.01
CA ARG A 131 -5.80 13.75 -14.28
C ARG A 131 -6.02 12.52 -15.18
N ALA A 132 -5.03 11.61 -15.25
CA ALA A 132 -5.17 10.35 -15.96
C ALA A 132 -6.20 9.41 -15.33
N CYS A 133 -6.23 9.30 -14.00
CA CYS A 133 -7.26 8.54 -13.28
C CYS A 133 -8.66 9.09 -13.58
N HIS A 134 -8.84 10.41 -13.57
CA HIS A 134 -10.13 11.02 -13.90
C HIS A 134 -10.57 10.74 -15.33
N GLN A 135 -9.66 10.80 -16.32
CA GLN A 135 -9.97 10.44 -17.70
C GLN A 135 -10.43 8.98 -17.82
N LEU A 136 -9.72 8.04 -17.17
CA LEU A 136 -10.07 6.62 -17.18
C LEU A 136 -11.40 6.32 -16.47
N HIS A 137 -11.75 7.09 -15.44
CA HIS A 137 -13.08 7.05 -14.82
C HIS A 137 -14.17 7.58 -15.77
N GLN A 138 -13.94 8.69 -16.48
CA GLN A 138 -14.89 9.22 -17.48
C GLN A 138 -15.08 8.25 -18.66
N GLU A 139 -14.05 7.47 -19.01
CA GLU A 139 -14.12 6.35 -19.96
C GLU A 139 -14.86 5.12 -19.40
N GLY A 140 -15.32 5.15 -18.14
CA GLY A 140 -16.07 4.09 -17.50
C GLY A 140 -15.26 2.86 -17.08
N LYS A 141 -13.92 2.93 -17.10
CA LYS A 141 -13.02 1.79 -16.85
C LYS A 141 -12.91 1.39 -15.38
N PHE A 142 -13.28 2.28 -14.47
CA PHE A 142 -13.48 1.96 -13.06
C PHE A 142 -14.57 2.82 -12.44
N VAL A 143 -15.12 2.39 -11.29
CA VAL A 143 -16.18 3.14 -10.57
C VAL A 143 -15.60 4.01 -9.44
N GLU A 144 -14.81 3.42 -8.54
CA GLU A 144 -14.20 4.13 -7.40
C GLU A 144 -12.68 4.24 -7.54
N LEU A 145 -12.10 5.35 -7.06
CA LEU A 145 -10.66 5.53 -6.93
C LEU A 145 -10.21 5.18 -5.51
N GLY A 146 -9.10 4.45 -5.39
CA GLY A 146 -8.46 4.11 -4.12
C GLY A 146 -7.01 4.56 -4.07
N LEU A 147 -6.50 4.75 -2.85
CA LEU A 147 -5.08 4.95 -2.58
C LEU A 147 -4.57 3.83 -1.64
N SER A 148 -3.31 3.45 -1.81
CA SER A 148 -2.63 2.47 -0.95
C SER A 148 -1.20 2.92 -0.68
N ASN A 149 -0.74 2.76 0.56
CA ASN A 149 0.62 3.07 1.01
C ASN A 149 1.09 4.54 0.85
N TYR A 150 0.18 5.51 0.72
CA TYR A 150 0.47 6.94 0.75
C TYR A 150 0.64 7.46 2.19
N ALA A 151 1.44 8.50 2.38
CA ALA A 151 1.47 9.24 3.64
C ALA A 151 0.17 10.04 3.83
N ALA A 152 -0.25 10.25 5.08
CA ALA A 152 -1.50 10.97 5.38
C ALA A 152 -1.55 12.40 4.81
N TRP A 153 -0.38 13.05 4.63
CA TRP A 153 -0.29 14.37 4.00
C TRP A 153 -0.48 14.30 2.48
N GLU A 154 0.06 13.28 1.80
CA GLU A 154 -0.17 13.05 0.36
C GLU A 154 -1.65 12.76 0.09
N VAL A 155 -2.30 11.98 0.97
CA VAL A 155 -3.75 11.73 0.88
C VAL A 155 -4.56 13.03 0.99
N ALA A 156 -4.16 13.94 1.88
CA ALA A 156 -4.80 15.25 2.04
C ALA A 156 -4.57 16.17 0.82
N GLU A 157 -3.35 16.17 0.28
CA GLU A 157 -2.99 16.88 -0.95
C GLU A 157 -3.81 16.37 -2.15
N ILE A 158 -3.80 15.06 -2.41
CA ILE A 158 -4.58 14.41 -3.46
C ILE A 158 -6.07 14.76 -3.36
N CYS A 159 -6.65 14.69 -2.15
CA CYS A 159 -8.05 15.05 -1.95
C CYS A 159 -8.33 16.53 -2.23
N THR A 160 -7.36 17.41 -1.93
CA THR A 160 -7.48 18.85 -2.21
C THR A 160 -7.39 19.11 -3.71
N LEU A 161 -6.42 18.50 -4.40
CA LEU A 161 -6.23 18.59 -5.85
C LEU A 161 -7.42 18.07 -6.64
N CYS A 162 -7.98 16.92 -6.25
CA CYS A 162 -9.18 16.41 -6.92
C CYS A 162 -10.40 17.32 -6.69
N LYS A 163 -10.55 17.92 -5.50
CA LYS A 163 -11.66 18.87 -5.22
C LYS A 163 -11.53 20.17 -6.00
N SER A 164 -10.34 20.76 -6.06
CA SER A 164 -10.11 22.03 -6.77
C SER A 164 -10.27 21.88 -8.29
N ASN A 165 -9.90 20.73 -8.86
CA ASN A 165 -10.00 20.46 -10.30
C ASN A 165 -11.30 19.75 -10.75
N GLY A 166 -12.19 19.41 -9.82
CA GLY A 166 -13.43 18.67 -10.14
C GLY A 166 -13.20 17.23 -10.61
N TRP A 167 -12.07 16.62 -10.22
CA TRP A 167 -11.73 15.23 -10.54
C TRP A 167 -12.39 14.23 -9.59
N ILE A 168 -12.31 12.93 -9.94
CA ILE A 168 -12.80 11.87 -9.08
C ILE A 168 -12.02 11.86 -7.76
N LEU A 169 -12.75 11.78 -6.65
CA LEU A 169 -12.16 11.68 -5.32
C LEU A 169 -11.81 10.23 -4.98
N PRO A 170 -10.66 9.97 -4.32
CA PRO A 170 -10.43 8.69 -3.69
C PRO A 170 -11.42 8.50 -2.53
N THR A 171 -12.07 7.34 -2.49
CA THR A 171 -13.09 6.96 -1.48
C THR A 171 -12.62 5.81 -0.58
N VAL A 172 -11.60 5.08 -1.00
CA VAL A 172 -11.08 3.90 -0.30
C VAL A 172 -9.58 4.05 -0.01
N TYR A 173 -9.19 3.62 1.19
CA TYR A 173 -7.79 3.62 1.60
C TYR A 173 -7.37 2.23 2.07
N GLN A 174 -6.35 1.65 1.42
CA GLN A 174 -5.78 0.36 1.80
C GLN A 174 -4.45 0.55 2.53
N LEU A 175 -4.29 -0.19 3.63
CA LEU A 175 -3.10 -0.16 4.48
C LEU A 175 -2.55 -1.57 4.66
N LEU A 176 -1.23 -1.69 4.61
CA LEU A 176 -0.53 -2.83 5.15
C LEU A 176 -0.73 -2.87 6.68
N GLU A 177 -1.16 -4.00 7.23
CA GLU A 177 -1.31 -4.14 8.68
C GLU A 177 0.02 -3.94 9.42
N GLY A 178 -0.04 -3.24 10.55
CA GLY A 178 1.13 -2.92 11.36
C GLY A 178 1.91 -1.68 10.92
N ALA A 179 1.56 -1.01 9.82
CA ALA A 179 2.13 0.28 9.47
C ALA A 179 1.78 1.35 10.53
N PRO A 180 2.77 1.98 11.21
CA PRO A 180 2.48 2.97 12.24
C PRO A 180 1.98 4.27 11.61
N LEU A 181 0.68 4.52 11.69
CA LEU A 181 0.08 5.84 11.41
C LEU A 181 0.55 6.86 12.46
N ARG A 182 1.75 7.43 12.26
CA ARG A 182 2.16 8.71 12.85
C ARG A 182 1.36 9.84 12.19
N GLY A 183 0.09 9.94 12.59
CA GLY A 183 -0.89 10.84 11.97
C GLY A 183 -2.24 10.14 11.86
N HIS A 184 -2.95 9.99 12.98
CA HIS A 184 -4.24 9.33 13.04
C HIS A 184 -5.32 10.21 12.39
N CYS A 185 -5.84 9.79 11.23
CA CYS A 185 -7.17 10.23 10.77
C CYS A 185 -8.20 9.21 11.31
N PRO A 186 -8.96 9.53 12.38
CA PRO A 186 -10.02 8.65 12.84
C PRO A 186 -11.12 8.56 11.77
N GLY A 187 -11.70 7.38 11.60
CA GLY A 187 -12.78 7.16 10.63
C GLY A 187 -14.00 8.04 10.92
N GLY A 188 -14.60 8.59 9.86
CA GLY A 188 -15.75 9.49 9.92
C GLY A 188 -15.73 10.45 8.73
N GLU A 189 -14.83 11.42 8.78
CA GLU A 189 -14.52 12.34 7.68
C GLU A 189 -13.00 12.54 7.64
N GLY A 190 -12.38 12.30 6.49
CA GLY A 190 -11.00 12.70 6.26
C GLY A 190 -10.85 14.20 6.02
N PRO A 191 -9.60 14.69 5.87
CA PRO A 191 -9.36 16.08 5.47
C PRO A 191 -10.21 16.46 4.24
N ALA A 192 -10.81 17.64 4.32
CA ALA A 192 -11.79 18.19 3.38
C ALA A 192 -13.12 17.41 3.21
N GLY A 193 -13.45 16.41 4.03
CA GLY A 193 -14.75 15.71 4.00
C GLY A 193 -14.82 14.54 3.01
N CYS A 194 -13.72 13.81 2.78
CA CYS A 194 -13.80 12.50 2.11
C CYS A 194 -14.24 11.42 3.11
N VAL A 195 -15.26 10.63 2.78
CA VAL A 195 -15.63 9.45 3.57
C VAL A 195 -14.70 8.31 3.19
N TRP A 196 -13.95 7.78 4.16
CA TRP A 196 -12.98 6.72 3.94
C TRP A 196 -13.46 5.37 4.45
N HIS A 197 -13.34 4.35 3.60
CA HIS A 197 -13.34 2.96 4.06
C HIS A 197 -11.90 2.48 4.18
N GLN A 198 -11.42 2.33 5.41
CA GLN A 198 -10.13 1.66 5.67
C GLN A 198 -10.30 0.15 5.45
N ARG A 199 -9.46 -0.42 4.60
CA ARG A 199 -9.37 -1.88 4.40
C ARG A 199 -8.00 -2.37 4.89
N PRO A 200 -7.93 -3.09 6.03
CA PRO A 200 -6.69 -3.75 6.44
C PRO A 200 -6.35 -4.87 5.46
N GLN A 201 -5.10 -4.92 5.01
CA GLN A 201 -4.61 -5.99 4.15
C GLN A 201 -4.08 -7.15 5.01
N HIS A 202 -4.93 -8.14 5.29
CA HIS A 202 -4.51 -9.36 6.00
C HIS A 202 -3.68 -10.28 5.09
N ASP A 203 -2.41 -10.49 5.43
CA ASP A 203 -1.61 -11.60 4.92
C ASP A 203 -1.87 -12.84 5.80
N LEU A 204 -2.59 -13.83 5.26
CA LEU A 204 -2.88 -15.10 5.94
C LEU A 204 -1.62 -15.95 6.19
N GLY A 205 -0.45 -15.53 5.70
CA GLY A 205 0.86 -16.16 5.90
C GLY A 205 1.64 -15.73 7.14
N ARG A 206 1.16 -14.77 7.96
CA ARG A 206 1.81 -14.37 9.22
C ARG A 206 0.97 -14.71 10.45
N PRO A 207 1.57 -15.27 11.53
CA PRO A 207 0.88 -15.37 12.81
C PRO A 207 0.61 -13.96 13.36
N ALA A 208 -0.58 -13.77 13.95
CA ALA A 208 -0.92 -12.53 14.62
C ALA A 208 0.08 -12.23 15.73
N VAL A 209 0.70 -11.05 15.68
CA VAL A 209 1.53 -10.55 16.77
C VAL A 209 0.63 -9.74 17.71
N ASP A 210 0.43 -10.25 18.92
CA ASP A 210 -0.27 -9.51 19.97
C ASP A 210 0.49 -8.22 20.28
N VAL A 211 -0.08 -7.08 19.90
CA VAL A 211 0.43 -5.76 20.28
C VAL A 211 -0.22 -5.39 21.61
N PRO A 212 0.53 -5.36 22.74
CA PRO A 212 -0.05 -4.98 24.02
C PRO A 212 -0.51 -3.50 23.98
N PRO A 213 -1.61 -3.15 24.65
CA PRO A 213 -2.12 -1.79 24.66
C PRO A 213 -1.12 -0.83 25.31
N LEU A 214 -0.86 0.30 24.64
CA LEU A 214 0.00 1.35 25.17
C LEU A 214 -0.61 1.95 26.46
N PRO A 215 0.20 2.21 27.50
CA PRO A 215 -0.27 2.91 28.69
C PRO A 215 -0.68 4.35 28.34
N ALA A 216 -1.79 4.80 28.93
CA ALA A 216 -2.29 6.16 28.70
C ALA A 216 -1.27 7.22 29.15
N PRO A 217 -1.09 8.32 28.41
CA PRO A 217 -0.14 9.36 28.76
C PRO A 217 -0.58 10.10 30.03
N GLY A 218 0.08 9.83 31.15
CA GLY A 218 -0.07 10.60 32.38
C GLY A 218 0.41 12.04 32.18
N CYS A 219 -0.34 13.01 32.70
CA CYS A 219 -0.06 14.44 32.56
C CYS A 219 0.86 14.94 33.71
N PRO A 220 2.11 15.36 33.44
CA PRO A 220 2.96 15.99 34.45
C PRO A 220 2.64 17.49 34.52
N ARG A 221 2.07 17.93 35.64
CA ARG A 221 1.97 19.35 36.00
C ARG A 221 3.32 19.85 36.51
N GLY A 222 3.64 21.11 36.22
CA GLY A 222 4.63 21.88 37.00
C GLY A 222 5.80 22.43 36.17
N ARG A 223 6.09 23.73 36.34
CA ARG A 223 7.21 24.43 35.70
C ARG A 223 8.42 24.50 36.63
N GLY A 224 9.61 24.46 36.06
CA GLY A 224 10.87 24.87 36.69
C GLY A 224 11.90 25.20 35.61
N HIS A 225 12.46 26.41 35.62
CA HIS A 225 13.40 26.92 34.60
C HIS A 225 14.82 27.05 35.20
N PRO A 226 15.87 27.40 34.43
CA PRO A 226 17.02 26.52 34.24
C PRO A 226 18.27 26.89 35.07
N GLY A 227 19.15 25.92 35.30
CA GLY A 227 20.48 26.12 35.90
C GLY A 227 21.60 26.00 34.86
N HIS A 228 22.50 27.00 34.84
CA HIS A 228 23.73 27.03 34.03
C HIS A 228 24.75 25.97 34.46
N VAL A 229 25.43 25.33 33.50
CA VAL A 229 26.86 24.95 33.59
C VAL A 229 27.51 25.11 32.21
N GLN A 230 28.75 25.63 32.16
CA GLN A 230 29.61 25.70 30.97
C GLN A 230 31.01 25.09 31.29
N PRO A 231 31.92 24.91 30.31
CA PRO A 231 32.80 23.73 30.25
C PRO A 231 34.20 23.90 30.90
N GLY A 232 34.90 22.76 31.05
CA GLY A 232 36.33 22.69 31.41
C GLY A 232 37.02 21.53 30.68
N ALA A 233 38.32 21.65 30.40
CA ALA A 233 39.05 20.77 29.49
C ALA A 233 40.36 20.20 30.08
N ALA A 234 40.85 19.13 29.44
CA ALA A 234 42.23 18.61 29.41
C ALA A 234 42.86 18.00 30.69
N GLY A 235 43.61 16.89 30.50
CA GLY A 235 44.77 16.56 31.37
C GLY A 235 45.11 15.08 31.61
N ALA A 236 46.15 14.59 30.91
CA ALA A 236 47.17 13.62 31.36
C ALA A 236 46.85 12.12 31.65
N GLU A 237 47.30 11.27 30.72
CA GLU A 237 47.98 9.96 30.91
C GLU A 237 49.37 10.12 31.63
N PRO A 238 50.23 9.08 31.97
CA PRO A 238 50.52 7.85 31.18
C PRO A 238 51.09 6.57 31.88
N VAL A 239 51.56 5.61 31.04
CA VAL A 239 52.48 4.45 31.26
C VAL A 239 51.84 3.17 31.83
N GLY A 240 52.05 1.93 31.33
CA GLY A 240 52.85 1.34 30.23
C GLY A 240 52.69 -0.22 30.22
N HIS A 241 53.46 -1.08 29.52
CA HIS A 241 54.52 -0.87 28.52
C HIS A 241 54.91 -2.20 27.78
N GLY A 242 54.85 -2.27 26.43
CA GLY A 242 55.72 -3.15 25.59
C GLY A 242 55.14 -4.48 25.05
N GLY A 243 55.59 -5.03 23.91
CA GLY A 243 56.53 -4.51 22.88
C GLY A 243 56.93 -5.62 21.88
N GLY A 244 57.21 -5.29 20.60
CA GLY A 244 57.76 -6.27 19.63
C GLY A 244 57.36 -6.05 18.15
N ALA A 245 58.34 -5.67 17.33
CA ALA A 245 58.34 -5.62 15.84
C ALA A 245 59.76 -6.05 15.37
N PRO A 246 60.21 -6.01 14.09
CA PRO A 246 59.58 -5.50 12.84
C PRO A 246 59.88 -6.29 11.52
N GLY A 247 59.43 -5.77 10.38
CA GLY A 247 59.98 -6.04 9.02
C GLY A 247 59.19 -7.04 8.15
N ALA A 248 59.14 -6.95 6.81
CA ALA A 248 59.69 -5.97 5.85
C ALA A 248 58.86 -5.90 4.54
N ARG A 249 59.24 -5.04 3.58
CA ARG A 249 58.51 -4.72 2.32
C ARG A 249 59.03 -5.49 1.09
N CYS A 250 58.19 -5.52 0.03
CA CYS A 250 58.45 -5.41 -1.44
C CYS A 250 57.72 -6.50 -2.26
N ARG A 251 56.76 -6.23 -3.17
CA ARG A 251 56.70 -5.49 -4.48
C ARG A 251 56.89 -6.40 -5.72
N ALA A 252 55.82 -6.49 -6.53
CA ALA A 252 55.75 -6.83 -7.98
C ALA A 252 56.30 -8.21 -8.47
N GLY A 253 55.77 -8.84 -9.54
CA GLY A 253 54.60 -8.55 -10.38
C GLY A 253 54.54 -9.42 -11.66
N LEU A 254 53.48 -9.23 -12.46
CA LEU A 254 53.28 -9.63 -13.88
C LEU A 254 52.89 -11.09 -14.27
N ARG A 255 51.94 -11.13 -15.22
CA ARG A 255 51.39 -12.23 -16.08
C ARG A 255 52.27 -12.37 -17.38
N PRO A 256 51.96 -13.11 -18.50
CA PRO A 256 50.67 -13.72 -18.93
C PRO A 256 50.70 -15.02 -19.81
N GLY A 257 49.50 -15.43 -20.29
CA GLY A 257 49.26 -16.22 -21.51
C GLY A 257 48.94 -17.72 -21.30
N LEU A 258 48.18 -18.41 -22.17
CA LEU A 258 47.38 -18.02 -23.34
C LEU A 258 46.28 -19.09 -23.60
N ALA A 259 45.21 -18.74 -24.35
CA ALA A 259 44.23 -19.67 -24.95
C ALA A 259 44.58 -19.88 -26.46
N PRO A 260 43.78 -20.51 -27.37
CA PRO A 260 42.41 -21.06 -27.28
C PRO A 260 42.18 -22.41 -28.01
N GLY A 261 40.91 -22.84 -28.15
CA GLY A 261 40.51 -23.89 -29.11
C GLY A 261 39.08 -24.43 -28.93
N ARG A 262 38.18 -24.10 -29.87
CA ARG A 262 36.84 -24.70 -30.09
C ARG A 262 36.82 -25.35 -31.49
N PRO A 263 35.91 -26.28 -31.81
CA PRO A 263 34.48 -25.95 -32.04
C PRO A 263 33.53 -26.17 -30.84
#